data_AF-A0A3C0NNH4-F1
#
_entry.id   AF-A0A3C0NNH4-F1
#
_cell.length_a   1.000
_cell.length_b   1.000
_cell.length_c   1.000
_cell.angle_alpha   90.00
_cell.angle_beta   90.00
_cell.angle_gamma   90.00
#
_symmetry.space_group_name_H-M   'P 1'
#
loop_
_entity.id
_entity.type
_entity.pdbx_description
1 polymer ?
#
loop_
_entity_poly.entity_id
_entity_poly.type
_entity_poly.pdbx_seq_one_letter_code
_entity_poly.pdbx_strand_id
1 'polypeptide(L)'
;MLAVLELNKNTILGFALAIAAAALFVFVHGRAANGGLRFLCWIGWIALFALILFATWPPVRAIPAVEGESAGATEIVTLKNGQVQGVLTADGAVEAFTGIPYAAPPVGEL
;
A
#
# COMPACT_ATOMS: atom_id res chain seq x y z
N MET A 1 -0.12 14.73 -2.70
CA MET A 1 -1.16 14.04 -3.48
C MET A 1 -0.60 12.81 -4.22
N LEU A 2 0.59 12.90 -4.83
CA LEU A 2 1.31 11.74 -5.41
C LEU A 2 1.83 10.72 -4.39
N ALA A 3 2.22 11.17 -3.19
CA ALA A 3 2.76 10.30 -2.13
C ALA A 3 1.79 9.18 -1.65
N VAL A 4 0.48 9.33 -1.86
CA VAL A 4 -0.50 8.30 -1.49
C VAL A 4 -0.43 7.09 -2.42
N LEU A 5 0.00 7.28 -3.68
CA LEU A 5 0.17 6.19 -4.66
C LEU A 5 1.43 5.35 -4.42
N GLU A 6 2.44 5.90 -3.75
CA GLU A 6 3.69 5.19 -3.39
C GLU A 6 3.48 4.11 -2.31
N LEU A 7 2.36 4.17 -1.58
CA LEU A 7 1.98 3.16 -0.59
C LEU A 7 1.25 1.95 -1.20
N ASN A 8 0.88 2.00 -2.49
CA ASN A 8 0.23 0.89 -3.17
C ASN A 8 1.27 -0.14 -3.64
N LYS A 9 1.00 -1.42 -3.37
CA LYS A 9 1.83 -2.59 -3.71
C LYS A 9 2.21 -2.65 -5.20
N ASN A 10 1.40 -2.03 -6.07
CA ASN A 10 1.67 -1.93 -7.50
C ASN A 10 1.68 -0.47 -7.98
N THR A 11 2.70 0.27 -7.53
CA THR A 11 2.90 1.69 -7.78
C THR A 11 2.79 2.03 -9.27
N ILE A 12 3.39 1.22 -10.14
CA ILE A 12 3.40 1.42 -11.61
C ILE A 12 1.97 1.38 -12.19
N LEU A 13 1.15 0.42 -11.74
CA LEU A 13 -0.21 0.23 -12.25
C LEU A 13 -1.14 1.37 -11.79
N GLY A 14 -0.93 1.87 -10.56
CA GLY A 14 -1.59 3.08 -10.07
C GLY A 14 -1.24 4.33 -10.87
N PHE A 15 0.04 4.51 -11.22
CA PHE A 15 0.50 5.61 -12.08
C PHE A 15 -0.08 5.52 -13.50
N ALA A 16 -0.11 4.31 -14.10
CA ALA A 16 -0.69 4.10 -15.43
C ALA A 16 -2.18 4.44 -15.48
N LEU A 17 -2.96 4.01 -14.47
CA LEU A 17 -4.37 4.37 -14.33
C LEU A 17 -4.58 5.88 -14.15
N ALA A 18 -3.75 6.53 -13.33
CA ALA A 18 -3.84 7.98 -13.11
C ALA A 18 -3.57 8.78 -14.40
N ILE A 19 -2.56 8.38 -15.19
CA ILE A 19 -2.24 9.01 -16.48
C ILE A 19 -3.36 8.77 -17.50
N ALA A 20 -3.86 7.53 -17.60
CA ALA A 20 -4.96 7.21 -18.51
C ALA A 20 -6.23 7.99 -18.17
N ALA A 21 -6.55 8.10 -16.88
CA ALA A 21 -7.65 8.92 -16.39
C ALA A 21 -7.43 10.41 -16.75
N ALA A 22 -6.23 10.95 -16.53
CA ALA A 22 -5.93 12.36 -16.82
C ALA A 22 -6.05 12.68 -18.31
N ALA A 23 -5.59 11.77 -19.18
CA ALA A 23 -5.75 11.89 -20.62
C ALA A 23 -7.23 11.86 -21.04
N LEU A 24 -8.03 10.96 -20.45
CA LEU A 24 -9.48 10.89 -20.68
C LEU A 24 -10.16 12.19 -20.25
N PHE A 25 -9.77 12.77 -19.12
CA PHE A 25 -10.30 14.03 -18.62
C PHE A 25 -9.99 15.20 -19.57
N VAL A 26 -8.74 15.33 -20.03
CA VAL A 26 -8.36 16.38 -20.99
C VAL A 26 -9.12 16.21 -22.31
N PHE A 27 -9.27 14.98 -22.79
CA PHE A 27 -9.99 14.67 -24.03
C PHE A 27 -11.48 15.02 -23.95
N VAL A 28 -12.16 14.64 -22.87
CA VAL A 28 -13.59 14.93 -22.66
C VAL A 28 -13.81 16.42 -22.39
N HIS A 29 -12.95 17.05 -21.59
CA HIS A 29 -13.03 18.49 -21.29
C HIS A 29 -12.76 19.37 -22.53
N GLY A 30 -11.87 18.92 -23.43
CA GLY A 30 -11.61 19.57 -24.71
C GLY A 30 -12.78 19.47 -25.70
N ARG A 31 -13.66 18.47 -25.55
CA ARG A 31 -14.89 18.28 -26.34
C ARG A 31 -16.13 18.90 -25.72
N ALA A 32 -16.06 19.39 -24.48
CA ALA A 32 -17.19 19.95 -23.76
C ALA A 32 -17.55 21.35 -24.29
N ALA A 33 -18.65 21.45 -25.04
CA ALA A 33 -19.13 22.70 -25.64
C ALA A 33 -19.80 23.68 -24.66
N ASN A 34 -20.31 23.19 -23.51
CA ASN A 34 -21.11 23.97 -22.57
C ASN A 34 -20.46 24.03 -21.17
N GLY A 35 -20.57 25.18 -20.50
CA GLY A 35 -20.01 25.41 -19.15
C GLY A 35 -20.55 24.44 -18.08
N GLY A 36 -21.83 24.04 -18.18
CA GLY A 36 -22.41 23.05 -17.26
C GLY A 36 -21.84 21.64 -17.45
N LEU A 37 -21.51 21.25 -18.69
CA LEU A 37 -20.90 19.96 -18.99
C LEU A 37 -19.46 19.87 -18.43
N ARG A 38 -18.73 21.00 -18.43
CA ARG A 38 -17.40 21.11 -17.80
C ARG A 38 -17.45 20.88 -16.29
N PHE A 39 -18.49 21.39 -15.62
CA PHE A 39 -18.67 21.18 -14.18
C PHE A 39 -18.98 19.72 -13.83
N LEU A 40 -19.83 19.05 -14.63
CA LEU A 40 -20.09 17.61 -14.51
C LEU A 40 -18.83 16.77 -14.72
N CYS A 41 -17.97 17.15 -15.67
CA CYS A 41 -16.69 16.47 -15.89
C CYS A 41 -15.75 16.57 -14.67
N TRP A 42 -15.74 17.72 -13.99
CA TRP A 42 -14.96 17.91 -12.76
C TRP A 42 -15.47 17.03 -11.61
N ILE A 43 -16.79 16.92 -11.44
CA ILE A 43 -17.38 16.03 -10.44
C ILE A 43 -17.04 14.56 -10.74
N GLY A 44 -17.19 14.15 -12.02
CA GLY A 44 -16.83 12.80 -12.46
C GLY A 44 -15.35 12.47 -12.24
N TRP A 45 -14.47 13.46 -12.44
CA TRP A 45 -13.04 13.34 -12.17
C TRP A 45 -12.74 13.08 -10.69
N ILE A 46 -13.33 13.89 -9.80
CA ILE A 46 -13.16 13.75 -8.35
C ILE A 46 -13.72 12.40 -7.87
N ALA A 47 -14.88 11.98 -8.39
CA ALA A 47 -15.50 10.70 -8.06
C ALA A 47 -14.63 9.51 -8.52
N LEU A 48 -14.09 9.57 -9.74
CA LEU A 48 -13.17 8.56 -10.26
C LEU A 48 -11.90 8.46 -9.41
N PHE A 49 -11.32 9.61 -9.03
CA PHE A 49 -10.13 9.65 -8.19
C PHE A 49 -10.41 9.08 -6.79
N ALA A 50 -11.54 9.42 -6.18
CA ALA A 50 -11.97 8.87 -4.90
C ALA A 50 -12.16 7.34 -4.96
N LEU A 51 -12.74 6.83 -6.06
CA LEU A 51 -12.92 5.39 -6.27
C LEU A 51 -11.57 4.68 -6.43
N ILE A 52 -10.62 5.26 -7.17
CA ILE A 52 -9.27 4.71 -7.29
C ILE A 52 -8.59 4.69 -5.92
N LEU A 53 -8.67 5.77 -5.13
CA LEU A 53 -8.08 5.81 -3.79
C LEU A 53 -8.69 4.75 -2.85
N PHE A 54 -10.02 4.59 -2.89
CA PHE A 54 -10.68 3.58 -2.07
C PHE A 54 -10.31 2.15 -2.50
N ALA A 55 -10.28 1.89 -3.81
CA ALA A 55 -9.89 0.58 -4.35
C ALA A 55 -8.40 0.27 -4.14
N THR A 56 -7.55 1.29 -4.03
CA THR A 56 -6.09 1.14 -3.82
C THR A 56 -5.65 1.38 -2.38
N TRP A 57 -6.60 1.56 -1.45
CA TRP A 57 -6.31 1.82 -0.05
C TRP A 57 -5.50 0.63 0.51
N PRO A 58 -4.25 0.83 0.95
CA PRO A 58 -3.34 -0.29 1.14
C PRO A 58 -3.63 -0.99 2.47
N PRO A 59 -3.98 -2.29 2.46
CA PRO A 59 -4.04 -3.08 3.68
C PRO A 59 -2.62 -3.47 4.05
N VAL A 60 -1.90 -2.56 4.71
CA VAL A 60 -0.60 -2.79 5.36
C VAL A 60 0.55 -3.23 4.43
N ARG A 61 1.64 -2.45 4.40
CA ARG A 61 2.87 -2.87 3.74
C ARG A 61 3.58 -3.89 4.63
N ALA A 62 3.56 -5.16 4.24
CA ALA A 62 4.41 -6.17 4.85
C ALA A 62 5.87 -5.84 4.55
N ILE A 63 6.64 -5.50 5.58
CA ILE A 63 8.09 -5.31 5.49
C ILE A 63 8.72 -6.69 5.72
N PRO A 64 9.56 -7.17 4.80
CA PRO A 64 10.20 -8.47 4.97
C PRO A 64 11.13 -8.45 6.20
N ALA A 65 11.17 -9.56 6.93
CA ALA A 65 12.00 -9.69 8.12
C ALA A 65 13.51 -9.76 7.81
N VAL A 66 13.87 -10.20 6.60
CA VAL A 66 15.25 -10.26 6.11
C VAL A 66 15.30 -9.70 4.69
N GLU A 67 16.42 -9.10 4.31
CA GLU A 67 16.68 -8.70 2.93
C GLU A 67 16.87 -9.94 2.03
N GLY A 68 16.10 -10.02 0.94
CA GLY A 68 16.15 -11.13 -0.01
C GLY A 68 15.11 -12.23 0.26
N GLU A 69 15.25 -13.34 -0.46
CA GLU A 69 14.38 -14.51 -0.29
C GLU A 69 14.84 -15.32 0.93
N SER A 70 13.93 -15.60 1.86
CA SER A 70 14.25 -16.35 3.08
C SER A 70 14.57 -17.81 2.75
N ALA A 71 15.61 -18.38 3.36
CA ALA A 71 15.95 -19.80 3.18
C ALA A 71 14.93 -20.77 3.84
N GLY A 72 14.00 -20.26 4.65
CA GLY A 72 12.94 -21.03 5.28
C GLY A 72 12.43 -20.41 6.57
N ALA A 73 11.47 -21.09 7.19
CA ALA A 73 10.99 -20.75 8.54
C ALA A 73 11.82 -21.49 9.60
N THR A 74 12.02 -20.85 10.75
CA THR A 74 12.74 -21.46 11.89
C THR A 74 11.82 -22.38 12.70
N GLU A 75 12.38 -23.04 13.71
CA GLU A 75 11.58 -23.72 14.74
C GLU A 75 10.73 -22.71 15.52
N ILE A 76 9.62 -23.19 16.09
CA ILE A 76 8.74 -22.41 16.95
C ILE A 76 9.38 -22.26 18.33
N VAL A 77 9.65 -21.02 18.73
CA VAL A 77 10.21 -20.69 20.05
C VAL A 77 9.08 -20.28 20.99
N THR A 78 9.02 -20.89 22.18
CA THR A 78 8.04 -20.53 23.21
C THR A 78 8.60 -19.48 24.16
N LEU A 79 7.95 -18.31 24.20
CA LEU A 79 8.25 -17.20 25.12
C LEU A 79 7.19 -17.14 26.24
N LYS A 80 7.43 -16.29 27.24
CA LYS A 80 6.48 -16.03 28.33
C LYS A 80 5.14 -15.47 27.83
N ASN A 81 5.14 -14.77 26.69
CA ASN A 81 4.01 -14.06 26.10
C ASN A 81 3.40 -14.78 24.87
N GLY A 82 3.83 -16.00 24.56
CA GLY A 82 3.30 -16.80 23.45
C GLY A 82 4.38 -17.49 22.64
N GLN A 83 3.98 -18.08 21.52
CA GLN A 83 4.89 -18.72 20.58
C GLN A 83 5.24 -17.77 19.44
N VAL A 84 6.50 -17.79 19.00
CA VAL A 84 6.97 -17.02 17.84
C VAL A 84 7.70 -17.93 16.86
N GLN A 85 7.65 -17.56 15.59
CA GLN A 85 8.41 -18.21 14.53
C GLN A 85 9.18 -17.14 13.77
N GLY A 86 10.46 -17.40 13.54
CA GLY A 86 11.36 -16.54 12.78
C GLY A 86 11.51 -17.03 11.34
N VAL A 87 12.38 -16.36 10.62
CA VAL A 87 12.83 -16.77 9.28
C VAL A 87 14.34 -16.90 9.27
N LEU A 88 14.84 -17.81 8.44
CA LEU A 88 16.27 -17.91 8.17
C LEU A 88 16.70 -16.83 7.17
N THR A 89 17.91 -16.32 7.36
CA THR A 89 18.54 -15.44 6.37
C THR A 89 18.71 -16.14 5.02
N ALA A 90 18.95 -15.38 3.95
CA ALA A 90 19.09 -15.94 2.60
C ALA A 90 20.22 -16.98 2.49
N ASP A 91 21.28 -16.82 3.29
CA ASP A 91 22.40 -17.77 3.42
C ASP A 91 22.15 -18.89 4.45
N GLY A 92 21.01 -18.86 5.15
CA GLY A 92 20.63 -19.84 6.18
C GLY A 92 21.48 -19.80 7.45
N ALA A 93 22.37 -18.82 7.60
CA ALA A 93 23.33 -18.78 8.70
C ALA A 93 22.74 -18.22 9.99
N VAL A 94 21.69 -17.40 9.91
CA VAL A 94 21.13 -16.68 11.05
C VAL A 94 19.61 -16.81 11.07
N GLU A 95 19.07 -16.98 12.27
CA GLU A 95 17.64 -16.93 12.55
C GLU A 95 17.23 -15.50 12.92
N ALA A 96 16.32 -14.91 12.15
CA ALA A 96 15.80 -13.56 12.38
C ALA A 96 14.38 -13.62 12.94
N PHE A 97 14.21 -13.06 14.14
CA PHE A 97 12.91 -12.91 14.81
C PHE A 97 12.58 -11.42 14.93
N THR A 98 11.72 -10.90 14.05
CA THR A 98 11.39 -9.46 13.99
C THR A 98 9.96 -9.19 14.44
N GLY A 99 9.69 -7.96 14.89
CA GLY A 99 8.33 -7.54 15.26
C GLY A 99 7.75 -8.16 16.53
N ILE A 100 8.56 -8.81 17.38
CA ILE A 100 8.09 -9.37 18.65
C ILE A 100 7.72 -8.22 19.60
N PRO A 101 6.47 -8.15 20.09
CA PRO A 101 6.04 -7.09 20.99
C PRO A 101 6.66 -7.27 22.38
N TYR A 102 7.37 -6.24 22.85
CA TYR A 102 7.96 -6.19 24.19
C TYR A 102 7.13 -5.34 25.18
N ALA A 103 6.20 -4.55 24.67
CA ALA A 103 5.35 -3.64 25.44
C ALA A 103 3.98 -3.49 24.76
N ALA A 104 3.02 -2.95 25.51
CA ALA A 104 1.76 -2.51 24.93
C ALA A 104 2.03 -1.40 23.89
N PRO A 105 1.36 -1.41 22.72
CA PRO A 105 1.48 -0.31 21.75
C PRO A 105 1.04 1.01 22.39
N PRO A 106 1.81 2.11 22.29
CA PRO A 106 1.49 3.40 22.91
C PRO A 106 0.40 4.14 22.12
N VAL A 107 -0.82 3.62 22.16
CA VAL A 107 -2.00 4.19 21.52
C VAL A 107 -3.04 4.57 22.59
N GLY A 108 -3.55 5.81 22.54
CA GLY A 108 -4.48 6.33 23.55
C GLY A 108 -3.77 7.01 24.72
N GLU A 109 -4.31 6.92 25.94
CA GLU A 109 -3.77 7.59 27.15
C GLU A 109 -2.69 6.78 27.90
N LEU A 110 -1.82 6.08 27.17
CA LEU A 110 -0.71 5.32 27.76
C LEU A 110 0.44 6.22 28.24
#